data_AF-A0A9X3J1V3-F1
#
_entry.id   AF-A0A9X3J1V3-F1
#
_cell.length_a   1.000
_cell.length_b   1.000
_cell.length_c   1.000
_cell.angle_alpha   90.00
_cell.angle_beta   90.00
_cell.angle_gamma   90.00
#
_symmetry.space_group_name_H-M   'P 1'
#
loop_
_entity.id
_entity.type
_entity.pdbx_description
1 polymer ?
#
loop_
_entity_poly.entity_id
_entity_poly.type
_entity_poly.pdbx_seq_one_letter_code
_entity_poly.pdbx_strand_id
1 'polypeptide(L)' 'MMGLSDVYFDTGAKQKAVQFAELAVEAAPQSKSYHLKLGDAYFVVLRYRDALTHYEKARDLGDDGAQGRIDKVKKLIGP' A
#
# COMPACT_ATOMS: atom_id res chain seq x y z
N MET A 1 -4.83 13.16 -24.04
CA MET A 1 -4.18 14.17 -23.19
C MET A 1 -4.75 14.00 -21.80
N MET A 2 -3.98 13.55 -20.81
CA MET A 2 -4.40 13.68 -19.40
C MET A 2 -4.31 15.17 -19.04
N GLY A 3 -5.41 15.77 -18.59
CA GLY A 3 -5.42 17.17 -18.20
C GLY A 3 -4.73 17.37 -16.85
N LEU A 4 -4.23 18.58 -16.57
CA LEU A 4 -3.73 18.93 -15.24
C LEU A 4 -4.76 18.62 -14.14
N SER A 5 -6.05 18.85 -14.40
CA SER A 5 -7.14 18.50 -13.49
C SER A 5 -7.20 17.02 -13.14
N ASP A 6 -6.96 16.13 -14.12
CA ASP A 6 -6.96 14.68 -13.90
C ASP A 6 -5.78 14.27 -13.01
N VAL A 7 -4.60 14.89 -13.22
CA VAL A 7 -3.39 14.63 -12.42
C VAL A 7 -3.57 15.10 -10.97
N TYR A 8 -4.15 16.28 -10.74
CA TYR A 8 -4.44 16.78 -9.41
C TYR A 8 -5.49 15.93 -8.68
N PHE A 9 -6.55 15.51 -9.39
CA PHE A 9 -7.59 14.65 -8.82
C PHE A 9 -7.04 13.27 -8.45
N ASP A 10 -6.26 12.65 -9.34
CA ASP A 10 -5.63 11.35 -9.13
C ASP A 10 -4.66 11.39 -7.96
N THR A 11 -3.87 12.46 -7.84
CA THR A 11 -2.98 12.68 -6.70
C THR A 11 -3.80 12.73 -5.40
N GLY A 12 -4.75 13.66 -5.29
CA GLY A 12 -5.57 13.81 -4.08
C GLY A 12 -6.36 12.55 -3.69
N ALA A 13 -6.84 11.77 -4.67
CA ALA A 13 -7.49 10.49 -4.42
C ALA A 13 -6.53 9.46 -3.82
N LYS A 14 -5.28 9.39 -4.33
CA LYS A 14 -4.25 8.48 -3.80
C LYS A 14 -3.85 8.83 -2.38
N GLN A 15 -3.68 10.10 -2.03
CA GLN A 15 -3.37 10.46 -0.64
C GLN A 15 -4.52 10.15 0.33
N LYS A 16 -5.77 10.37 -0.09
CA LYS A 16 -6.93 9.95 0.72
C LYS A 16 -6.97 8.43 0.92
N ALA A 17 -6.63 7.66 -0.12
CA ALA A 17 -6.57 6.20 -0.01
C ALA A 17 -5.56 5.74 1.05
N VAL A 18 -4.39 6.40 1.12
CA VAL A 18 -3.41 6.15 2.19
C VAL A 18 -4.01 6.46 3.56
N GLN A 19 -4.59 7.64 3.76
CA GLN A 19 -5.19 8.03 5.05
C GLN A 19 -6.26 7.05 5.53
N PHE A 20 -7.17 6.64 4.63
CA PHE A 20 -8.21 5.66 4.99
C PHE A 20 -7.64 4.28 5.31
N ALA A 21 -6.60 3.86 4.60
CA ALA A 21 -5.96 2.57 4.87
C ALA A 21 -5.15 2.60 6.18
N GLU A 22 -4.53 3.73 6.55
CA GLU A 22 -3.89 3.95 7.85
C GLU A 22 -4.91 3.81 8.98
N LEU A 23 -6.04 4.52 8.90
CA LEU A 23 -7.12 4.43 9.88
C LEU A 23 -7.70 3.02 9.99
N ALA A 24 -7.82 2.28 8.87
CA ALA A 24 -8.29 0.90 8.89
C ALA A 24 -7.34 -0.03 9.66
N VAL A 25 -6.03 0.13 9.47
CA VAL A 25 -5.01 -0.62 10.21
C VAL A 25 -4.99 -0.22 11.69
N GLU A 26 -5.15 1.06 12.01
CA GLU A 26 -5.27 1.53 13.40
C GLU A 26 -6.47 0.89 14.10
N ALA A 27 -7.63 0.84 13.43
CA ALA A 27 -8.85 0.26 13.97
C ALA A 27 -8.79 -1.28 14.11
N ALA A 28 -8.06 -1.98 13.24
CA ALA A 28 -7.90 -3.43 13.30
C ALA A 28 -6.48 -3.88 12.91
N PRO A 29 -5.51 -3.77 13.84
CA PRO A 29 -4.08 -4.00 13.56
C PRO A 29 -3.70 -5.46 13.32
N GLN A 30 -4.64 -6.40 13.49
CA GLN A 30 -4.44 -7.82 13.19
C GLN A 30 -5.14 -8.24 11.88
N SER A 31 -5.75 -7.29 11.16
CA SER A 31 -6.40 -7.58 9.88
C SER A 31 -5.35 -7.65 8.76
N LYS A 32 -5.04 -8.86 8.33
CA LYS A 32 -4.13 -9.10 7.19
C LYS A 32 -4.56 -8.38 5.91
N SER A 33 -5.88 -8.29 5.69
CA SER A 33 -6.45 -7.57 4.55
C SER A 33 -6.24 -6.05 4.61
N TYR A 34 -6.22 -5.46 5.80
CA TYR A 34 -5.96 -4.02 5.95
C TYR A 34 -4.48 -3.71 5.80
N HIS A 35 -3.61 -4.58 6.30
CA HIS A 35 -2.18 -4.50 6.01
C HIS A 35 -1.90 -4.60 4.50
N LEU A 36 -2.56 -5.50 3.77
CA LEU A 36 -2.46 -5.53 2.31
C LEU A 36 -2.90 -4.21 1.65
N LYS A 37 -4.07 -3.69 2.04
CA LYS A 37 -4.62 -2.46 1.46
C LYS A 37 -3.75 -1.24 1.74
N LEU A 38 -3.18 -1.14 2.94
CA LEU A 38 -2.24 -0.07 3.27
C LEU A 38 -0.93 -0.20 2.49
N GLY A 39 -0.45 -1.43 2.31
CA GLY A 39 0.68 -1.70 1.42
C GLY A 39 0.41 -1.27 -0.02
N ASP A 40 -0.76 -1.64 -0.56
CA ASP A 40 -1.18 -1.27 -1.92
C ASP A 40 -1.31 0.27 -2.06
N ALA A 41 -1.87 0.95 -1.05
CA ALA A 41 -1.98 2.40 -1.02
C ALA A 41 -0.61 3.08 -1.02
N TYR A 42 0.33 2.63 -0.18
CA TYR A 42 1.70 3.14 -0.17
C TYR A 42 2.44 2.85 -1.47
N PHE A 43 2.21 1.70 -2.08
CA PHE A 43 2.81 1.35 -3.37
C PHE A 43 2.38 2.33 -4.47
N VAL A 44 1.11 2.70 -4.53
CA VAL A 44 0.56 3.62 -5.53
C VAL A 44 1.11 5.04 -5.39
N VAL A 45 1.49 5.46 -4.17
CA VAL A 45 2.17 6.74 -3.92
C VAL A 45 3.70 6.62 -3.88
N LEU A 46 4.25 5.52 -4.41
CA LEU A 46 5.69 5.25 -4.55
C LEU A 46 6.46 5.15 -3.21
N ARG A 47 5.75 5.00 -2.09
CA ARG A 47 6.33 4.76 -0.76
C ARG A 47 6.65 3.28 -0.58
N TYR A 48 7.57 2.78 -1.39
CA TYR A 48 7.83 1.34 -1.51
C TYR A 48 8.32 0.67 -0.22
N ARG A 49 9.12 1.36 0.59
CA ARG A 49 9.59 0.82 1.88
C ARG A 49 8.44 0.64 2.87
N ASP A 50 7.54 1.61 2.95
CA ASP A 50 6.35 1.50 3.81
C ASP A 50 5.40 0.41 3.30
N ALA A 51 5.23 0.32 1.97
CA ALA A 51 4.47 -0.75 1.36
C ALA A 51 5.03 -2.14 1.74
N LEU A 52 6.35 -2.32 1.67
CA LEU A 52 7.02 -3.56 2.04
C LEU A 52 6.72 -3.95 3.50
N THR A 53 6.86 -3.01 4.44
CA THR A 53 6.56 -3.25 5.87
C THR A 53 5.15 -3.81 6.07
N HIS A 54 4.16 -3.23 5.40
CA HIS A 54 2.77 -3.68 5.53
C HIS A 54 2.49 -4.99 4.80
N TYR A 55 3.13 -5.26 3.66
CA TYR A 55 3.01 -6.56 3.01
C TYR A 55 3.67 -7.67 3.85
N GLU A 56 4.83 -7.42 4.46
CA GLU A 56 5.48 -8.38 5.37
C GLU A 56 4.60 -8.66 6.58
N LYS A 57 3.98 -7.62 7.17
CA LYS A 57 3.01 -7.82 8.25
C LYS A 57 1.78 -8.62 7.82
N ALA A 58 1.25 -8.39 6.61
CA ALA A 58 0.13 -9.17 6.06
C ALA A 58 0.51 -10.66 5.89
N ARG A 59 1.72 -10.94 5.38
CA ARG A 59 2.26 -12.31 5.27
C ARG A 59 2.37 -12.96 6.64
N ASP A 60 2.90 -12.25 7.64
CA ASP A 60 3.05 -12.78 9.00
C ASP A 60 1.70 -13.08 9.67
N LEU A 61 0.63 -12.39 9.23
CA LEU A 61 -0.76 -12.66 9.63
C LEU A 61 -1.45 -13.74 8.77
N GLY A 62 -0.72 -14.41 7.87
CA GLY A 62 -1.20 -15.53 7.06
C GLY A 62 -1.94 -15.11 5.79
N ASP A 63 -1.52 -14.04 5.12
CA ASP A 63 -2.05 -13.67 3.80
C ASP A 63 -1.25 -14.29 2.65
N ASP A 64 -1.91 -15.12 1.85
CA ASP A 64 -1.28 -15.82 0.72
C ASP A 64 -0.95 -14.89 -0.46
N GLY A 65 -1.64 -13.75 -0.56
CA GLY A 65 -1.45 -12.74 -1.61
C GLY A 65 -0.33 -11.74 -1.31
N ALA A 66 0.26 -11.78 -0.12
CA ALA A 66 1.31 -10.87 0.31
C ALA A 66 2.65 -11.14 -0.38
N GLN A 67 3.02 -12.42 -0.58
CA GLN A 67 4.35 -12.77 -1.09
C GLN A 67 4.62 -12.18 -2.48
N GLY A 68 3.66 -12.29 -3.41
CA GLY A 68 3.82 -11.71 -4.75
C GLY A 68 4.01 -10.19 -4.74
N ARG A 69 3.39 -9.49 -3.79
CA ARG A 69 3.56 -8.04 -3.59
C ARG A 69 4.91 -7.70 -2.98
N ILE A 70 5.39 -8.49 -2.01
CA ILE A 70 6.73 -8.39 -1.43
C ILE A 70 7.79 -8.52 -2.53
N ASP A 71 7.68 -9.55 -3.36
CA ASP A 71 8.65 -9.81 -4.44
C ASP A 71 8.66 -8.67 -5.46
N LYS A 72 7.47 -8.15 -5.80
CA LYS A 72 7.32 -6.99 -6.68
C LYS A 72 7.98 -5.74 -6.10
N VAL A 73 7.71 -5.42 -4.83
CA VAL A 73 8.22 -4.19 -4.22
C VAL A 73 9.73 -4.24 -3.97
N LYS A 74 10.28 -5.41 -3.59
CA LYS A 74 11.73 -5.59 -3.41
C LYS A 74 12.53 -5.31 -4.69
N LYS A 75 11.99 -5.69 -5.86
CA LYS A 75 12.60 -5.37 -7.16
C LYS A 75 12.70 -3.87 -7.44
N LEU A 76 11.81 -3.06 -6.85
CA LEU A 76 11.77 -1.61 -7.04
C LEU A 76 12.65 -0.84 -6.05
N ILE A 77 12.91 -1.41 -4.88
CA ILE A 77 13.76 -0.79 -3.85
C ILE A 77 15.25 -1.00 -4.16
N GLY A 78 15.58 -2.08 -4.91
CA GLY A 78 16.96 -2.47 -5.18
C GLY A 78 17.66 -3.06 -3.94
N PRO A 79 18.85 -3.67 -4.13
CA PRO A 79 19.72 -4.08 -3.03
C PRO A 79 20.28 -2.87 -2.26
#